data_AF-A0A7V2HYN8-F1
#
_entry.id   AF-A0A7V2HYN8-F1
#
_cell.length_a   1.000
_cell.length_b   1.000
_cell.length_c   1.000
_cell.angle_alpha   90.00
_cell.angle_beta   90.00
_cell.angle_gamma   90.00
#
_symmetry.space_group_name_H-M   'P 1'
#
loop_
_entity.id
_entity.type
_entity.pdbx_description
1 polymer ?
#
loop_
_entity_poly.entity_id
_entity_poly.type
_entity_poly.pdbx_seq_one_letter_code
_entity_poly.pdbx_strand_id
1 'polypeptide(L)'
;MYYHTSSWPTSSSSKWSIYYQVSRDSGKTWSSPIRVSDTTFLDKAPSSTNGFMGDYHMIVTDSYFVYVIWSDGRDGNQNLYFSKAPINVVVNYEKSNLTSYNEEFKIYSVDGRFIGKFKNLNDIRLKKGIYIIKSKNWILKKVQFALFNK
;
A
#
# COMPACT_ATOMS: atom_id res chain seq x y z
N MET A 1 -10.54 4.12 -5.04
CA MET A 1 -10.89 3.08 -4.05
C MET A 1 -12.17 2.41 -4.51
N TYR A 2 -12.30 1.10 -4.33
CA TYR A 2 -13.47 0.34 -4.75
C TYR A 2 -13.58 -0.98 -3.98
N TYR A 3 -14.79 -1.53 -3.96
CA TYR A 3 -15.04 -2.89 -3.53
C TYR A 3 -14.65 -3.89 -4.60
N HIS A 4 -14.04 -5.00 -4.18
CA HIS A 4 -13.67 -6.08 -5.07
C HIS A 4 -14.09 -7.42 -4.48
N THR A 5 -14.58 -8.29 -5.35
CA THR A 5 -14.79 -9.71 -5.12
C THR A 5 -14.28 -10.47 -6.34
N SER A 6 -13.69 -11.64 -6.11
CA SER A 6 -13.37 -12.59 -7.17
C SER A 6 -14.51 -13.57 -7.44
N SER A 7 -15.63 -13.47 -6.71
CA SER A 7 -16.80 -14.33 -6.85
C SER A 7 -17.73 -13.78 -7.93
N TRP A 8 -17.74 -14.42 -9.10
CA TRP A 8 -18.73 -14.17 -10.15
C TRP A 8 -19.36 -15.50 -10.60
N PRO A 9 -20.72 -15.60 -10.63
CA PRO A 9 -21.69 -14.61 -10.17
C PRO A 9 -21.61 -14.39 -8.65
N THR A 10 -22.06 -13.22 -8.19
CA THR A 10 -22.10 -12.90 -6.75
C THR A 10 -23.30 -13.56 -6.06
N SER A 11 -23.18 -13.70 -4.74
CA SER A 11 -24.21 -14.21 -3.83
C SER A 11 -24.04 -13.56 -2.45
N SER A 12 -24.99 -13.79 -1.54
CA SER A 12 -24.89 -13.34 -0.14
C SER A 12 -23.70 -13.93 0.63
N SER A 13 -23.04 -14.97 0.11
CA SER A 13 -21.83 -15.57 0.66
C SER A 13 -20.54 -15.08 -0.02
N SER A 14 -20.64 -14.21 -1.02
CA SER A 14 -19.48 -13.63 -1.71
C SER A 14 -18.68 -12.74 -0.76
N LYS A 15 -17.36 -12.91 -0.78
CA LYS A 15 -16.45 -12.18 0.09
C LYS A 15 -15.88 -10.97 -0.63
N TRP A 16 -16.10 -9.81 -0.05
CA TRP A 16 -15.68 -8.54 -0.58
C TRP A 16 -14.51 -7.97 0.23
N SER A 17 -13.76 -7.08 -0.41
CA SER A 17 -12.65 -6.37 0.20
C SER A 17 -12.49 -5.00 -0.46
N ILE A 18 -11.79 -4.10 0.22
CA ILE A 18 -11.55 -2.74 -0.28
C ILE A 18 -10.17 -2.68 -0.90
N TYR A 19 -10.13 -2.15 -2.12
CA TYR A 19 -8.91 -1.96 -2.89
C TYR A 19 -8.75 -0.51 -3.31
N TYR A 20 -7.50 -0.12 -3.59
CA TYR A 20 -7.20 1.09 -4.35
C TYR A 20 -6.27 0.79 -5.52
N GLN A 21 -6.32 1.69 -6.50
CA GLN A 21 -5.41 1.77 -7.63
C GLN A 21 -5.05 3.25 -7.82
N VAL A 22 -3.88 3.49 -8.39
CA VAL A 22 -3.37 4.84 -8.65
C VAL A 22 -3.13 4.97 -10.16
N SER A 23 -3.60 6.07 -10.73
CA SER A 23 -3.22 6.51 -12.07
C SER A 23 -2.28 7.71 -11.96
N ARG A 24 -1.29 7.79 -12.85
CA ARG A 24 -0.34 8.92 -12.95
C ARG A 24 -0.41 9.65 -14.29
N ASP A 25 -1.33 9.24 -15.15
CA ASP A 25 -1.43 9.68 -16.54
C ASP A 25 -2.88 10.08 -16.87
N SER A 26 -3.53 10.74 -15.91
CA SER A 26 -4.90 11.24 -16.03
C SER A 26 -5.92 10.15 -16.36
N GLY A 27 -5.74 8.95 -15.79
CA GLY A 27 -6.68 7.82 -15.90
C GLY A 27 -6.45 6.88 -17.08
N LYS A 28 -5.41 7.09 -17.89
CA LYS A 28 -5.11 6.22 -19.05
C LYS A 28 -4.62 4.83 -18.63
N THR A 29 -3.80 4.77 -17.59
CA THR A 29 -3.33 3.51 -16.99
C THR A 29 -3.47 3.53 -15.47
N TRP A 30 -3.51 2.33 -14.90
CA TRP A 30 -3.72 2.10 -13.47
C TRP A 30 -2.66 1.14 -12.93
N SER A 31 -2.20 1.38 -11.70
CA SER A 31 -1.35 0.44 -10.97
C SER A 31 -2.05 -0.90 -10.73
N SER A 32 -1.30 -1.96 -10.43
CA SER A 32 -1.90 -3.18 -9.87
C SER A 32 -2.76 -2.86 -8.63
N PRO A 33 -3.86 -3.60 -8.43
CA PRO A 33 -4.79 -3.36 -7.33
C PRO A 33 -4.16 -3.76 -5.99
N ILE A 34 -4.36 -2.93 -4.97
CA ILE A 34 -3.82 -3.17 -3.63
C ILE A 34 -4.97 -3.16 -2.63
N ARG A 35 -5.08 -4.27 -1.88
CA ARG A 35 -6.05 -4.42 -0.81
C ARG A 35 -5.66 -3.55 0.38
N VAL A 36 -6.60 -2.78 0.92
CA VAL A 36 -6.41 -1.94 2.12
C VAL A 36 -7.19 -2.46 3.32
N SER A 37 -8.29 -3.16 3.09
CA SER A 37 -9.01 -3.87 4.14
C SER A 37 -8.20 -5.07 4.63
N ASP A 38 -8.11 -5.23 5.93
CA ASP A 38 -7.51 -6.37 6.63
C ASP A 38 -8.42 -7.61 6.59
N THR A 39 -9.75 -7.44 6.66
CA THR A 39 -10.74 -8.53 6.58
C THR A 39 -11.57 -8.52 5.30
N THR A 40 -12.32 -9.60 5.08
CA THR A 40 -13.36 -9.67 4.05
C THR A 40 -14.73 -9.53 4.70
N PHE A 41 -15.67 -8.91 3.99
CA PHE A 41 -17.05 -8.75 4.46
C PHE A 41 -18.04 -9.29 3.42
N LEU A 42 -19.30 -9.42 3.82
CA LEU A 42 -20.38 -9.94 2.98
C LEU A 42 -21.23 -8.78 2.45
N ASP A 43 -21.91 -9.03 1.34
CA ASP A 43 -22.94 -8.14 0.82
C ASP A 43 -24.27 -8.39 1.52
N LYS A 44 -24.32 -8.04 2.81
CA LYS A 44 -25.57 -8.07 3.59
C LYS A 44 -26.29 -6.73 3.47
N ALA A 45 -27.61 -6.75 3.62
CA ALA A 45 -28.37 -5.51 3.68
C ALA A 45 -27.92 -4.64 4.89
N PRO A 46 -28.02 -3.30 4.80
CA PRO A 46 -27.68 -2.39 5.91
C PRO A 46 -28.43 -2.68 7.20
N SER A 47 -29.62 -3.28 7.12
CA SER A 47 -30.42 -3.73 8.28
C SER A 47 -29.78 -4.88 9.07
N SER A 48 -28.80 -5.58 8.49
CA SER A 48 -28.02 -6.62 9.13
C SER A 48 -26.60 -6.11 9.38
N THR A 49 -26.40 -5.46 10.53
CA THR A 49 -25.08 -4.94 10.94
C THR A 49 -23.99 -6.00 10.95
N ASN A 50 -24.33 -7.28 11.19
CA ASN A 50 -23.38 -8.38 11.25
C ASN A 50 -22.88 -8.79 9.86
N GLY A 51 -21.69 -8.31 9.49
CA GLY A 51 -21.00 -8.65 8.25
C GLY A 51 -21.37 -7.80 7.04
N PHE A 52 -22.16 -6.72 7.23
CA PHE A 52 -22.43 -5.74 6.18
C PHE A 52 -21.15 -4.97 5.81
N MET A 53 -20.94 -4.76 4.50
CA MET A 53 -19.78 -4.08 3.94
C MET A 53 -19.70 -2.57 4.21
N GLY A 54 -20.77 -1.98 4.74
CA GLY A 54 -20.86 -0.56 5.13
C GLY A 54 -21.08 0.41 3.96
N ASP A 55 -21.57 1.62 4.22
CA ASP A 55 -21.86 2.62 3.17
C ASP A 55 -20.88 3.80 3.14
N TYR A 56 -20.07 3.99 4.19
CA TYR A 56 -19.24 5.18 4.36
C TYR A 56 -17.76 4.88 4.14
N HIS A 57 -17.20 5.44 3.07
CA HIS A 57 -15.82 5.24 2.66
C HIS A 57 -15.21 6.56 2.21
N MET A 58 -14.00 6.85 2.69
CA MET A 58 -13.27 8.05 2.27
C MET A 58 -11.82 7.69 1.97
N ILE A 59 -11.29 8.35 0.96
CA ILE A 59 -9.90 8.24 0.55
C ILE A 59 -9.30 9.64 0.48
N VAL A 60 -8.17 9.83 1.15
CA VAL A 60 -7.34 11.03 1.03
C VAL A 60 -5.90 10.62 0.80
N THR A 61 -5.09 11.50 0.21
CA THR A 61 -3.71 11.17 -0.14
C THR A 61 -2.77 12.31 0.21
N ASP A 62 -1.53 11.95 0.56
CA ASP A 62 -0.39 12.86 0.54
C ASP A 62 0.64 12.40 -0.51
N SER A 63 1.84 12.98 -0.52
CA SER A 63 2.90 12.63 -1.47
C SER A 63 3.42 11.18 -1.34
N TYR A 64 3.10 10.47 -0.27
CA TYR A 64 3.65 9.17 0.10
C TYR A 64 2.59 8.09 0.32
N PHE A 65 1.43 8.47 0.84
CA PHE A 65 0.41 7.54 1.34
C PHE A 65 -0.98 7.86 0.81
N VAL A 66 -1.74 6.79 0.69
CA VAL A 66 -3.19 6.75 0.59
C VAL A 66 -3.72 6.41 1.97
N TYR A 67 -4.62 7.22 2.49
CA TYR A 67 -5.32 7.03 3.75
C TYR A 67 -6.76 6.67 3.43
N VAL A 68 -7.21 5.53 3.93
CA VAL A 68 -8.54 5.01 3.66
C VAL A 68 -9.25 4.80 4.98
N ILE A 69 -10.47 5.34 5.07
CA ILE A 69 -11.44 4.92 6.08
C ILE A 69 -12.59 4.21 5.40
N TRP A 70 -13.13 3.21 6.08
CA TRP A 70 -14.32 2.52 5.64
C TRP A 70 -15.15 2.08 6.85
N SER A 71 -16.45 1.95 6.67
CA SER A 71 -17.31 1.26 7.61
C SER A 71 -17.42 -0.22 7.26
N ASP A 72 -17.42 -1.11 8.25
CA ASP A 72 -17.95 -2.46 8.05
C ASP A 72 -18.50 -3.07 9.35
N GLY A 73 -19.16 -4.21 9.20
CA GLY A 73 -19.93 -4.91 10.22
C GLY A 73 -19.27 -6.14 10.83
N ARG A 74 -17.95 -6.31 10.67
CA ARG A 74 -17.23 -7.57 10.98
C ARG A 74 -17.42 -8.07 12.42
N ASP A 75 -17.67 -7.15 13.35
CA ASP A 75 -17.77 -7.42 14.79
C ASP A 75 -19.25 -7.43 15.27
N GLY A 76 -20.21 -7.58 14.36
CA GLY A 76 -21.64 -7.57 14.67
C GLY A 76 -22.28 -6.18 14.71
N ASN A 77 -21.47 -5.12 14.76
CA ASN A 77 -21.88 -3.71 14.72
C ASN A 77 -21.17 -2.97 13.58
N GLN A 78 -21.79 -1.91 13.06
CA GLN A 78 -21.16 -1.02 12.09
C GLN A 78 -20.13 -0.14 12.80
N ASN A 79 -18.86 -0.29 12.45
CA ASN A 79 -17.76 0.50 12.98
C ASN A 79 -16.95 1.14 11.86
N LEU A 80 -16.17 2.18 12.19
CA LEU A 80 -15.21 2.79 11.28
C LEU A 80 -13.83 2.16 11.47
N TYR A 81 -13.23 1.79 10.35
CA TYR A 81 -11.89 1.24 10.27
C TYR A 81 -11.00 2.15 9.42
N PHE A 82 -9.69 2.05 9.65
CA PHE A 82 -8.69 2.88 9.00
C PHE A 82 -7.52 2.02 8.54
N SER A 83 -6.98 2.35 7.37
CA SER A 83 -5.74 1.79 6.85
C SER A 83 -5.00 2.85 6.05
N LYS A 84 -3.68 2.72 5.99
CA LYS A 84 -2.83 3.53 5.10
C LYS A 84 -1.95 2.62 4.27
N ALA A 85 -1.76 3.00 3.00
CA ALA A 85 -0.95 2.25 2.07
C ALA A 85 -0.12 3.20 1.18
N PRO A 86 1.08 2.81 0.72
CA PRO A 86 1.92 3.70 -0.07
C PRO A 86 1.32 4.02 -1.44
N ILE A 87 1.29 5.29 -1.85
CA ILE A 87 0.83 5.72 -3.19
C ILE A 87 1.76 5.20 -4.30
N ASN A 88 3.02 4.97 -3.96
CA ASN A 88 4.04 4.56 -4.90
C ASN A 88 4.14 3.05 -4.97
N VAL A 89 3.29 2.38 -5.75
CA VAL A 89 3.56 1.01 -6.20
C VAL A 89 4.24 1.07 -7.57
N VAL A 90 5.54 0.75 -7.51
CA VAL A 90 6.55 0.58 -8.57
C VAL A 90 6.68 1.72 -9.59
N VAL A 91 7.73 2.54 -9.41
CA VAL A 91 8.50 3.03 -10.56
C VAL A 91 9.60 1.99 -10.76
N ASN A 92 9.59 1.27 -11.87
CA ASN A 92 10.71 0.44 -12.25
C ASN A 92 11.89 1.39 -12.48
N TYR A 93 12.85 1.40 -11.55
CA TYR A 93 14.14 2.00 -11.84
C TYR A 93 15.03 0.90 -12.38
N GLU A 94 15.38 1.00 -13.65
CA GLU A 94 16.61 0.40 -14.12
C GLU A 94 17.76 0.92 -13.25
N LYS A 95 18.70 0.03 -12.94
CA LYS A 95 19.86 0.27 -12.08
C LYS A 95 20.90 1.18 -12.77
N SER A 96 20.47 2.24 -13.45
CA SER A 96 21.39 3.13 -14.16
C SER A 96 21.88 4.24 -13.22
N ASN A 97 23.13 4.05 -12.78
CA ASN A 97 24.07 5.07 -12.28
C ASN A 97 23.81 5.67 -10.88
N LEU A 98 23.79 4.83 -9.84
CA LEU A 98 23.96 5.28 -8.43
C LEU A 98 25.37 4.98 -7.88
N THR A 99 26.37 4.85 -8.75
CA THR A 99 27.68 4.27 -8.42
C THR A 99 28.63 5.14 -7.59
N SER A 100 28.27 6.33 -7.13
CA SER A 100 29.14 7.09 -6.21
C SER A 100 28.44 8.24 -5.48
N TYR A 101 27.50 7.93 -4.56
CA TYR A 101 27.22 8.88 -3.49
C TYR A 101 28.31 8.75 -2.43
N ASN A 102 29.16 9.77 -2.29
CA ASN A 102 30.12 9.88 -1.17
C ASN A 102 29.44 10.24 0.17
N GLU A 103 28.10 10.30 0.19
CA GLU A 103 27.31 10.71 1.35
C GLU A 103 26.58 9.53 1.99
N GLU A 104 26.56 9.52 3.33
CA GLU A 104 25.79 8.56 4.12
C GLU A 104 24.29 8.79 3.95
N PHE A 105 23.55 7.74 3.63
CA PHE A 105 22.10 7.73 3.59
C PHE A 105 21.50 6.84 4.68
N LYS A 106 20.29 7.20 5.14
CA LYS A 106 19.52 6.50 6.17
C LYS A 106 18.38 5.71 5.54
N ILE A 107 18.15 4.50 6.02
CA ILE A 107 17.02 3.66 5.61
C ILE A 107 16.01 3.57 6.74
N TYR A 108 14.73 3.64 6.39
CA TYR A 108 13.60 3.41 7.28
C TYR A 108 12.65 2.38 6.65
N SER A 109 11.94 1.60 7.46
CA SER A 109 10.76 0.88 6.96
C SER A 109 9.62 1.86 6.68
N VAL A 110 8.61 1.40 5.93
CA VAL A 110 7.45 2.22 5.53
C VAL A 110 6.64 2.76 6.71
N ASP A 111 6.71 2.10 7.86
CA ASP A 111 6.11 2.55 9.12
C ASP A 111 6.94 3.67 9.80
N GLY A 112 8.09 4.04 9.24
CA GLY A 112 8.98 5.07 9.76
C GLY A 112 10.05 4.56 10.73
N ARG A 113 10.11 3.26 11.03
CA ARG A 113 11.15 2.72 11.91
C ARG A 113 12.52 2.77 11.25
N PHE A 114 13.50 3.29 11.97
CA PHE A 114 14.89 3.38 11.50
C PHE A 114 15.52 1.99 11.35
N ILE A 115 16.21 1.77 10.23
CA ILE A 115 16.87 0.51 9.89
C ILE A 115 18.38 0.64 9.99
N GLY A 116 18.97 1.71 9.45
CA GLY A 116 20.42 1.86 9.45
C GLY A 116 20.93 2.98 8.56
N LYS A 117 22.25 3.17 8.61
CA LYS A 117 23.03 4.14 7.82
C LYS A 117 23.96 3.38 6.89
N PHE A 118 24.06 3.84 5.65
CA PHE A 118 24.83 3.16 4.61
C PHE A 118 25.51 4.19 3.72
N LYS A 119 26.66 3.81 3.16
CA LYS A 119 27.36 4.58 2.11
C LYS A 119 27.24 3.91 0.74
N ASN A 120 27.00 2.60 0.70
CA ASN A 120 26.85 1.83 -0.52
C ASN A 120 25.57 0.99 -0.48
N LEU A 121 24.80 0.98 -1.57
CA LEU A 121 23.59 0.17 -1.70
C LEU A 121 23.87 -1.34 -1.71
N ASN A 122 25.07 -1.75 -2.13
CA ASN A 122 25.47 -3.16 -2.20
C ASN A 122 25.65 -3.80 -0.81
N ASP A 123 25.85 -2.99 0.23
CA ASP A 123 26.03 -3.46 1.62
C ASP A 123 24.70 -3.82 2.28
N ILE A 124 23.58 -3.48 1.63
CA ILE A 124 22.26 -3.63 2.22
C ILE A 124 21.83 -5.10 2.15
N ARG A 125 21.41 -5.61 3.31
CA ARG A 125 20.82 -6.94 3.47
C ARG A 125 19.46 -6.78 4.16
N LEU A 126 18.41 -6.58 3.36
CA LEU A 126 17.05 -6.39 3.85
C LEU A 126 16.13 -7.46 3.28
N LYS A 127 15.16 -7.89 4.09
CA LYS A 127 14.07 -8.75 3.62
C LYS A 127 13.33 -8.04 2.48
N LYS A 128 12.78 -8.80 1.53
CA LYS A 128 11.96 -8.29 0.43
C LYS A 128 10.86 -7.39 1.00
N GLY A 129 10.81 -6.15 0.53
CA GLY A 129 9.92 -5.14 1.09
C GLY A 129 10.18 -3.75 0.52
N ILE A 130 9.40 -2.79 1.01
CA ILE A 130 9.53 -1.37 0.66
C ILE A 130 10.27 -0.67 1.79
N TYR A 131 11.23 0.17 1.44
CA TYR A 131 11.98 0.99 2.38
C TYR A 131 12.08 2.44 1.87
N ILE A 132 12.23 3.36 2.83
CA ILE A 132 12.42 4.80 2.60
C ILE A 132 13.91 5.08 2.74
N ILE A 133 14.53 5.70 1.74
CA ILE A 133 15.93 6.14 1.78
C ILE A 133 16.00 7.68 1.86
N LYS A 134 16.70 8.20 2.87
CA LYS A 134 16.93 9.64 3.09
C LYS A 134 18.42 9.97 3.05
N SER A 135 18.82 11.01 2.31
CA SER A 135 20.13 11.67 2.46
C SER A 135 19.92 13.10 2.98
N LYS A 136 20.98 13.72 3.53
CA LYS A 136 20.98 14.98 4.31
C LYS A 136 19.95 16.05 3.87
N ASN A 137 19.76 16.25 2.57
CA ASN A 137 18.87 17.29 2.05
C ASN A 137 17.73 16.80 1.12
N TRP A 138 17.58 15.48 0.89
CA TRP A 138 16.59 14.94 -0.05
C TRP A 138 16.07 13.54 0.35
N ILE A 139 14.79 13.27 0.09
CA ILE A 139 14.23 11.91 0.06
C ILE A 139 14.59 11.32 -1.29
N LEU A 140 15.47 10.32 -1.30
CA LEU A 140 16.25 10.02 -2.50
C LEU A 140 15.58 9.00 -3.42
N LYS A 141 14.83 8.01 -2.90
CA LYS A 141 14.11 7.00 -3.71
C LYS A 141 13.38 5.95 -2.85
N LYS A 142 12.42 5.27 -3.49
CA LYS A 142 11.84 3.97 -3.07
C LYS A 142 12.67 2.85 -3.72
N VAL A 143 13.30 1.97 -2.93
CA VAL A 143 14.06 0.81 -3.47
C VAL A 143 13.31 -0.47 -3.14
N GLN A 144 12.98 -1.25 -4.18
CA GLN A 144 12.53 -2.64 -4.04
C GLN A 144 13.76 -3.53 -4.23
N PHE A 145 14.23 -4.16 -3.16
CA PHE A 145 15.30 -5.15 -3.25
C PHE A 145 14.72 -6.44 -3.84
N ALA A 146 15.09 -6.77 -5.08
CA ALA A 146 14.89 -8.08 -5.70
C ALA A 146 16.23 -8.86 -5.68
N LEU A 147 16.15 -10.19 -5.63
CA LEU A 147 17.28 -11.10 -5.55
C LEU A 147 18.36 -10.77 -6.60
N PHE A 148 19.63 -10.69 -6.17
CA PHE A 148 20.69 -11.20 -7.02
C PHE A 148 20.60 -12.72 -6.91
N ASN A 149 20.01 -13.37 -7.91
CA ASN A 149 20.29 -14.78 -8.10
C ASN A 149 21.78 -14.88 -8.46
N LYS A 150 22.55 -15.61 -7.66
CA LYS A 150 23.74 -16.29 -8.19
C LYS A 150 23.26 -17.48 -9.00
#